data_AF-A0A7C4YCS8-F1
#
_entry.id   AF-A0A7C4YCS8-F1
#
_cell.length_a   1.000
_cell.length_b   1.000
_cell.length_c   1.000
_cell.angle_alpha   90.00
_cell.angle_beta   90.00
_cell.angle_gamma   90.00
#
_symmetry.space_group_name_H-M   'P 1'
#
loop_
_entity.id
_entity.type
_entity.pdbx_description
1 polymer ?
#
loop_
_entity_poly.entity_id
_entity_poly.type
_entity_poly.pdbx_seq_one_letter_code
_entity_poly.pdbx_strand_id
1 'polypeptide(L)'
;MTFIQDLAGFMSANWRILIPLALAVAALTWLLPRPRGRALGRGAACGAGAFVLGGAFLFRLGDSITAETILFYAFAGMAILGGVFLVTQRNPARAAIAFAVVIMNVGGLFLLQAAPFLMAATIIIYAGAI
;
A
#
# COMPACT_ATOMS: atom_id res chain seq x y z
N MET A 1 -14.52 -27.13 -18.37
CA MET A 1 -13.25 -26.96 -19.10
C MET A 1 -13.00 -25.51 -19.56
N THR A 2 -14.03 -24.65 -19.60
CA THR A 2 -13.92 -23.22 -19.94
C THR A 2 -13.22 -22.39 -18.86
N PHE A 3 -13.55 -22.59 -17.58
CA PHE A 3 -12.99 -21.82 -16.46
C PHE A 3 -11.45 -21.80 -16.37
N ILE A 4 -10.78 -22.93 -16.67
CA ILE A 4 -9.32 -23.04 -16.61
C ILE A 4 -8.67 -22.27 -17.77
N GLN A 5 -9.31 -22.25 -18.94
CA GLN A 5 -8.84 -21.49 -20.11
C GLN A 5 -9.04 -20.00 -19.91
N ASP A 6 -10.17 -19.60 -19.31
CA ASP A 6 -10.45 -18.21 -18.96
C ASP A 6 -9.45 -17.69 -17.91
N LEU A 7 -9.12 -18.52 -16.91
CA LEU A 7 -8.12 -18.20 -15.89
C LEU A 7 -6.72 -18.07 -16.51
N ALA A 8 -6.33 -18.98 -17.41
CA ALA A 8 -5.04 -18.92 -18.09
C ALA A 8 -4.91 -17.66 -18.97
N GLY A 9 -5.97 -17.29 -19.69
CA GLY A 9 -6.02 -16.05 -20.48
C GLY A 9 -5.93 -14.80 -19.61
N PHE A 10 -6.62 -14.78 -18.47
CA PHE A 10 -6.53 -13.69 -17.50
C PHE A 10 -5.13 -13.57 -16.88
N MET A 11 -4.49 -14.69 -16.54
CA MET A 11 -3.14 -14.70 -15.97
C MET A 11 -2.08 -14.24 -16.98
N SER A 12 -2.18 -14.65 -18.25
CA SER A 12 -1.26 -14.18 -19.29
C SER A 12 -1.45 -12.70 -19.62
N ALA A 13 -2.69 -12.20 -19.61
CA ALA A 13 -3.00 -10.81 -19.88
C ALA A 13 -2.53 -9.87 -18.74
N ASN A 14 -2.65 -10.31 -17.49
CA ASN A 14 -2.39 -9.48 -16.31
C ASN A 14 -1.08 -9.81 -15.59
N TRP A 15 -0.21 -10.61 -16.21
CA TRP A 15 1.06 -11.07 -15.62
C TRP A 15 1.92 -9.92 -15.08
N ARG A 16 1.90 -8.76 -15.75
CA ARG A 16 2.64 -7.55 -15.35
C ARG A 16 2.18 -6.95 -14.02
N ILE A 17 0.93 -7.17 -13.63
CA ILE A 17 0.33 -6.70 -12.36
C ILE A 17 0.43 -7.81 -11.30
N LEU A 18 0.30 -9.07 -11.71
CA LEU A 18 0.36 -10.21 -10.80
C LEU A 18 1.75 -10.41 -10.18
N ILE A 19 2.84 -10.18 -10.93
CA ILE A 19 4.20 -10.29 -10.38
C ILE A 19 4.47 -9.28 -9.25
N PRO A 20 4.30 -7.95 -9.44
CA PRO A 20 4.57 -7.00 -8.37
C PRO A 20 3.63 -7.22 -7.19
N LEU A 21 2.39 -7.65 -7.41
CA LEU A 21 1.45 -8.02 -6.34
C LEU A 21 1.97 -9.23 -5.54
N ALA A 22 2.41 -10.30 -6.21
CA ALA A 22 2.95 -11.49 -5.57
C ALA A 22 4.25 -11.18 -4.79
N LEU A 23 5.12 -10.35 -5.35
CA LEU A 23 6.34 -9.89 -4.69
C LEU A 23 6.03 -8.99 -3.49
N ALA A 24 5.03 -8.11 -3.58
CA ALA A 24 4.59 -7.28 -2.46
C ALA A 24 4.05 -8.14 -1.31
N VAL A 25 3.25 -9.18 -1.61
CA VAL A 25 2.78 -10.14 -0.60
C VAL A 25 3.95 -10.90 0.02
N ALA A 26 4.90 -11.38 -0.78
CA ALA A 26 6.09 -12.07 -0.28
C ALA A 26 6.94 -11.17 0.63
N ALA A 27 7.16 -9.91 0.25
CA ALA A 27 7.88 -8.92 1.05
C ALA A 27 7.16 -8.62 2.37
N LEU A 28 5.83 -8.50 2.36
CA LEU A 28 5.02 -8.27 3.55
C LEU A 28 5.09 -9.48 4.51
N THR A 29 5.04 -10.70 3.99
CA THR A 29 5.15 -11.91 4.82
C THR A 29 6.54 -12.09 5.44
N TRP A 30 7.58 -11.64 4.75
CA TRP A 30 8.93 -11.60 5.30
C TRP A 30 9.15 -10.47 6.31
N LEU A 31 8.28 -9.45 6.30
CA LEU A 31 8.29 -8.37 7.27
C LEU A 31 7.63 -8.76 8.61
N LEU A 32 6.97 -9.93 8.70
CA LEU A 32 6.41 -10.40 9.98
C LEU A 32 7.53 -10.57 11.03
N PRO A 33 7.31 -10.07 12.27
CA PRO A 33 8.32 -10.08 13.31
C PRO A 33 8.61 -11.51 13.78
N ARG A 34 9.68 -12.12 13.23
CA ARG A 34 10.22 -13.37 13.74
C ARG A 34 11.03 -13.13 15.03
N PRO A 35 11.01 -14.06 16.01
CA PRO A 35 11.37 -13.80 17.42
C PRO A 35 12.86 -13.51 17.72
N ARG A 36 13.76 -13.54 16.73
CA ARG A 36 15.20 -13.30 16.94
C ARG A 36 15.70 -12.21 16.00
N GLY A 37 16.12 -11.10 16.61
CA GLY A 37 16.36 -9.82 15.97
C GLY A 37 17.49 -9.83 14.93
N ARG A 38 17.22 -9.14 13.81
CA ARG A 38 18.12 -8.38 12.91
C ARG A 38 17.54 -8.13 11.50
N ALA A 39 16.28 -8.47 11.23
CA ALA A 39 15.69 -8.35 9.89
C ALA A 39 15.08 -6.98 9.52
N LEU A 40 15.06 -5.99 10.44
CA LEU A 40 14.43 -4.68 10.22
C LEU A 40 15.05 -3.89 9.05
N GLY A 41 16.37 -4.03 8.82
CA GLY A 41 17.06 -3.33 7.73
C GLY A 41 16.79 -3.90 6.34
N ARG A 42 16.52 -5.21 6.23
CA ARG A 42 16.32 -5.89 4.93
C ARG A 42 14.91 -5.69 4.39
N GLY A 43 13.89 -5.67 5.27
CA GLY A 43 12.51 -5.39 4.88
C GLY A 43 12.30 -3.93 4.45
N ALA A 44 12.93 -2.98 5.14
CA ALA A 44 12.87 -1.56 4.78
C ALA A 44 13.57 -1.27 3.43
N ALA A 45 14.73 -1.90 3.17
CA ALA A 45 15.43 -1.73 1.90
C ALA A 45 14.65 -2.32 0.71
N CYS A 46 14.03 -3.49 0.88
CA CYS A 46 13.15 -4.08 -0.14
C CYS A 46 11.87 -3.26 -0.35
N GLY A 47 11.27 -2.73 0.72
CA GLY A 47 10.08 -1.86 0.64
C GLY A 47 10.37 -0.52 -0.04
N ALA A 48 11.50 0.11 0.28
CA ALA A 48 11.98 1.31 -0.40
C ALA A 48 12.29 1.03 -1.87
N GLY A 49 12.92 -0.11 -2.18
CA GLY A 49 13.17 -0.54 -3.56
C GLY A 49 11.87 -0.75 -4.36
N ALA A 50 10.87 -1.40 -3.78
CA ALA A 50 9.56 -1.59 -4.40
C ALA A 50 8.81 -0.26 -4.61
N PHE A 51 8.95 0.68 -3.68
CA PHE A 51 8.36 2.01 -3.77
C PHE A 51 9.00 2.84 -4.89
N VAL A 52 10.33 2.83 -4.97
CA VAL A 52 11.09 3.54 -6.01
C VAL A 52 10.83 2.93 -7.39
N LEU A 53 10.81 1.60 -7.50
CA LEU A 53 10.50 0.91 -8.75
C LEU A 53 9.04 1.08 -9.17
N GLY A 54 8.10 1.03 -8.22
CA GLY A 54 6.68 1.28 -8.47
C GLY A 54 6.43 2.71 -8.94
N GLY A 55 7.03 3.70 -8.27
CA GLY A 55 6.98 5.10 -8.69
C GLY A 55 7.56 5.30 -10.09
N ALA A 56 8.75 4.77 -10.37
CA ALA A 56 9.39 4.88 -11.68
C ALA A 56 8.61 4.17 -12.81
N PHE A 57 7.92 3.08 -12.51
CA PHE A 57 7.08 2.36 -13.47
C PHE A 57 5.79 3.13 -13.78
N LEU A 58 5.21 3.80 -12.77
CA LEU A 58 4.01 4.62 -12.91
C LEU A 58 4.26 5.92 -13.68
N PHE A 59 5.40 6.58 -13.44
CA PHE A 59 5.81 7.75 -14.23
C PHE A 59 6.05 7.43 -15.72
N ARG A 60 6.34 6.17 -16.06
CA ARG A 60 6.47 5.73 -17.46
C ARG A 60 5.16 5.39 -18.15
N LEU A 61 4.07 5.22 -17.40
CA LEU A 61 2.75 4.86 -17.94
C LEU A 61 1.78 6.06 -18.00
N GLY A 62 2.04 7.11 -17.22
CA GLY A 62 1.19 8.29 -17.17
C GLY A 62 1.53 9.32 -18.25
N ASP A 63 0.86 9.25 -19.39
CA ASP A 63 0.94 10.26 -20.47
C ASP A 63 0.34 11.63 -20.05
N SER A 64 -0.30 11.73 -18.89
CA SER A 64 -0.97 12.96 -18.42
C SER A 64 -0.77 13.16 -16.92
N ILE A 65 0.07 14.13 -16.54
CA ILE A 65 0.31 14.49 -15.14
C ILE A 65 -0.75 15.50 -14.71
N THR A 66 -1.79 15.03 -14.00
CA THR A 66 -2.79 15.88 -13.34
C THR A 66 -2.53 15.99 -11.84
N ALA A 67 -3.01 17.06 -11.20
CA ALA A 67 -2.88 17.25 -9.76
C ALA A 67 -3.51 16.10 -8.94
N GLU A 68 -4.65 15.59 -9.40
CA GLU A 68 -5.34 14.43 -8.82
C GLU A 68 -4.46 13.17 -8.83
N THR A 69 -3.78 12.91 -9.95
CA THR A 69 -2.87 11.77 -10.10
C THR A 69 -1.69 11.85 -9.13
N ILE A 70 -1.10 13.04 -8.98
CA ILE A 70 -0.01 13.28 -8.03
C ILE A 70 -0.48 13.02 -6.59
N LEU A 71 -1.61 13.61 -6.20
CA LEU A 71 -2.18 13.46 -4.85
C LEU A 71 -2.55 11.99 -4.56
N PHE A 72 -3.11 11.29 -5.54
CA PHE A 72 -3.46 9.88 -5.41
C PHE A 72 -2.23 9.03 -5.08
N TYR A 73 -1.15 9.16 -5.86
CA TYR A 73 0.07 8.39 -5.60
C TYR A 73 0.79 8.82 -4.32
N ALA A 74 0.73 10.10 -3.96
CA ALA A 74 1.28 10.58 -2.70
C ALA A 74 0.54 9.97 -1.50
N PHE A 75 -0.79 10.01 -1.46
CA PHE A 75 -1.59 9.43 -0.40
C PHE A 75 -1.48 7.90 -0.36
N ALA A 76 -1.55 7.22 -1.52
CA ALA A 76 -1.36 5.77 -1.60
C ALA A 76 0.02 5.36 -1.09
N GLY A 77 1.04 6.11 -1.47
CA GLY A 77 2.40 5.84 -1.06
C GLY A 77 2.62 6.03 0.44
N MET A 78 2.14 7.14 1.00
CA MET A 78 2.20 7.41 2.43
C MET A 78 1.38 6.40 3.25
N ALA A 79 0.23 5.93 2.75
CA ALA A 79 -0.56 4.89 3.40
C ALA A 79 0.22 3.57 3.52
N ILE A 80 0.92 3.15 2.45
CA ILE A 80 1.74 1.93 2.47
C ILE A 80 2.91 2.08 3.45
N LEU A 81 3.64 3.20 3.40
CA LEU A 81 4.75 3.47 4.32
C LEU A 81 4.29 3.51 5.79
N GLY A 82 3.14 4.14 6.05
CA GLY A 82 2.51 4.15 7.37
C GLY A 82 2.14 2.75 7.86
N GLY A 83 1.61 1.88 6.97
CA GLY A 83 1.27 0.50 7.29
C GLY A 83 2.50 -0.36 7.59
N VAL A 84 3.59 -0.15 6.86
CA VAL A 84 4.89 -0.78 7.15
C VAL A 84 5.40 -0.35 8.52
N PHE A 85 5.35 0.95 8.82
CA PHE A 85 5.78 1.49 10.11
C PHE A 85 4.91 0.95 11.25
N LEU A 86 3.59 0.90 11.05
CA LEU A 86 2.61 0.35 11.98
C LEU A 86 2.96 -1.07 12.44
N VAL A 87 3.23 -1.97 11.49
CA VAL A 87 3.52 -3.39 11.78
C VAL A 87 4.93 -3.59 12.35
N THR A 88 5.87 -2.70 12.04
CA THR A 88 7.26 -2.80 12.52
C THR A 88 7.49 -2.17 13.90
N GLN A 89 6.55 -1.36 14.41
CA GLN A 89 6.67 -0.76 15.74
C GLN A 89 6.49 -1.80 16.85
N ARG A 90 7.43 -1.80 17.81
CA ARG A 90 7.31 -2.56 19.06
C ARG A 90 6.57 -1.80 20.16
N ASN A 91 6.61 -0.47 20.10
CA ASN A 91 5.91 0.37 21.07
C ASN A 91 4.48 0.63 20.57
N PRO A 92 3.44 0.21 21.30
CA PRO A 92 2.05 0.36 20.87
C PRO A 92 1.64 1.82 20.65
N ALA A 93 2.19 2.77 21.41
CA ALA A 93 1.88 4.18 21.23
C ALA A 93 2.40 4.72 19.88
N ARG A 94 3.60 4.30 19.46
CA ARG A 94 4.16 4.67 18.15
C ARG A 94 3.42 3.99 17.01
N ALA A 95 2.96 2.76 17.24
CA ALA A 95 2.11 2.03 16.30
C ALA A 95 0.78 2.78 16.09
N ALA A 96 0.12 3.25 17.15
CA ALA A 96 -1.11 4.02 17.05
C ALA A 96 -0.97 5.31 16.22
N ILE A 97 0.12 6.06 16.40
CA ILE A 97 0.40 7.25 15.57
C ILE A 97 0.57 6.86 14.09
N ALA A 98 1.27 5.75 13.81
CA ALA A 98 1.41 5.22 12.46
C ALA A 98 0.06 4.87 11.83
N PHE A 99 -0.81 4.22 12.62
CA PHE A 99 -2.17 3.86 12.22
C PHE A 99 -2.99 5.10 11.86
N ALA A 100 -2.98 6.13 12.69
CA ALA A 100 -3.69 7.38 12.42
C ALA A 100 -3.25 8.02 11.09
N VAL A 101 -1.95 8.00 10.78
CA VAL A 101 -1.41 8.46 9.49
C VAL A 101 -1.95 7.62 8.33
N VAL A 102 -2.04 6.30 8.47
CA VAL A 102 -2.63 5.42 7.44
C VAL A 102 -4.10 5.77 7.20
N ILE A 103 -4.89 5.89 8.25
CA ILE A 103 -6.33 6.21 8.16
C ILE A 103 -6.55 7.57 7.50
N MET A 104 -5.75 8.58 7.84
CA MET A 104 -5.83 9.90 7.20
C MET A 104 -5.55 9.83 5.70
N ASN A 105 -4.50 9.10 5.29
CA ASN A 105 -4.17 8.93 3.87
C ASN A 105 -5.24 8.14 3.11
N VAL A 106 -5.80 7.10 3.71
CA VAL A 106 -6.92 6.33 3.12
C VAL A 106 -8.16 7.21 2.97
N GLY A 107 -8.44 8.09 3.93
CA GLY A 107 -9.47 9.12 3.81
C GLY A 107 -9.24 10.04 2.60
N GLY A 108 -8.00 10.52 2.41
CA GLY A 108 -7.61 11.30 1.23
C GLY A 108 -7.85 10.56 -0.10
N LEU A 109 -7.59 9.26 -0.15
CA LEU A 109 -7.87 8.44 -1.34
C LEU A 109 -9.38 8.34 -1.62
N PHE A 110 -10.21 8.18 -0.61
CA PHE A 110 -11.66 8.19 -0.77
C PHE A 110 -12.19 9.55 -1.24
N LEU A 111 -11.60 10.65 -0.78
CA LEU A 111 -11.95 11.99 -1.26
C LEU A 111 -11.69 12.12 -2.77
N LEU A 112 -10.51 11.67 -3.23
CA LEU A 112 -10.14 11.72 -4.66
C LEU A 112 -11.06 10.84 -5.51
N GLN A 113 -11.54 9.71 -4.98
CA GLN A 113 -12.47 8.81 -5.67
C GLN A 113 -13.94 9.23 -5.56
N ALA A 114 -14.21 10.50 -5.24
CA ALA A 114 -15.56 11.05 -5.06
C ALA A 114 -16.42 10.27 -4.04
N ALA A 115 -15.80 9.70 -2.99
CA ALA A 115 -16.45 8.94 -1.93
C ALA A 115 -16.37 9.65 -0.55
N PRO A 116 -16.97 10.85 -0.39
CA PRO A 116 -16.82 11.67 0.82
C PRO A 116 -17.48 11.06 2.06
N PHE A 117 -18.57 10.31 1.91
CA PHE A 117 -19.21 9.62 3.03
C PHE A 117 -18.31 8.53 3.62
N LEU A 118 -17.67 7.75 2.75
CA LEU A 118 -16.74 6.69 3.13
C LEU A 118 -15.49 7.28 3.80
N MET A 119 -14.94 8.36 3.24
CA MET A 119 -13.88 9.14 3.89
C MET A 119 -14.25 9.55 5.32
N ALA A 120 -15.39 10.22 5.48
CA ALA A 120 -15.82 10.73 6.78
C ALA A 120 -16.03 9.60 7.79
N ALA A 121 -16.71 8.53 7.39
CA ALA A 121 -16.91 7.35 8.22
C ALA A 121 -15.57 6.72 8.64
N THR A 122 -14.64 6.58 7.70
CA THR A 122 -13.32 6.01 7.98
C THR A 122 -12.53 6.85 8.99
N ILE A 123 -12.53 8.18 8.84
CA ILE A 123 -11.82 9.07 9.78
C ILE A 123 -12.50 9.08 11.15
N ILE A 124 -13.81 9.25 11.21
CA ILE A 124 -14.54 9.35 12.48
C ILE A 124 -14.42 8.05 13.29
N ILE A 125 -14.61 6.89 12.64
CA ILE A 125 -14.60 5.60 13.33
C ILE A 125 -13.17 5.14 13.61
N TYR A 126 -12.31 5.08 12.59
CA TYR A 126 -10.99 4.48 12.77
C TYR A 126 -9.94 5.43 13.33
N ALA A 127 -10.02 6.75 13.12
CA ALA A 127 -9.09 7.69 13.75
C ALA A 127 -9.62 8.27 15.06
N GLY A 128 -10.94 8.37 15.21
CA GLY A 128 -11.58 9.02 16.35
C GLY A 128 -12.07 8.09 17.47
N ALA A 129 -12.40 6.83 17.17
CA ALA A 129 -13.05 5.94 18.14
C ALA A 129 -12.22 4.70 18.52
N ILE A 130 -11.39 4.18 17.61
CA ILE A 130 -10.56 2.98 17.81
C ILE A 130 -9.16 3.39 18.28
#